data_AF-D3KVC4-F1
#
_entry.id   AF-D3KVC4-F1
#
_cell.length_a   1.000
_cell.length_b   1.000
_cell.length_c   1.000
_cell.angle_alpha   90.00
_cell.angle_beta   90.00
_cell.angle_gamma   90.00
#
_symmetry.space_group_name_H-M   'P 1'
#
loop_
_entity.id
_entity.type
_entity.pdbx_description
1 polymer ?
#
loop_
_entity_poly.entity_id
_entity_poly.type
_entity_poly.pdbx_seq_one_letter_code
_entity_poly.pdbx_strand_id
1 'polypeptide(L)'
;CWCPAEFTSAFVAYTKYYCWISNTYYIPMRDVIPSEIHWRESKEINYYQWVPIILLFMALMFKIPCIIWRVFNGASGVSLEKIVDLTAATQIGSPVTRDQTIHHIAIYMDRWLETHREYHWNVIVRIRQKIAKFCCFFCGKREGTYLTGFYLFIKMLYVVNVYSQFFILNAFLGHNFYPMFGFEVVENLAKNYEWRESHRFPRVTLCDFQIRQLQNIHRYTV
;
A
#
# COMPACT_ATOMS: atom_id res chain seq x y z
N CYS A 1 -3.43 -15.74 -27.95
CA CYS A 1 -2.93 -17.12 -28.09
C CYS A 1 -2.82 -17.45 -29.56
N TRP A 2 -1.67 -17.99 -29.97
CA TRP A 2 -1.44 -18.44 -31.34
C TRP A 2 -1.83 -19.92 -31.42
N CYS A 3 -3.03 -20.21 -31.93
CA CYS A 3 -3.56 -21.57 -31.96
C CYS A 3 -3.18 -22.29 -33.27
N PRO A 4 -3.02 -23.63 -33.26
CA PRO A 4 -2.81 -24.42 -34.47
C PRO A 4 -3.95 -24.24 -35.48
N ALA A 5 -3.64 -24.34 -36.77
CA ALA A 5 -4.61 -24.17 -37.85
C ALA A 5 -5.74 -25.23 -37.85
N GLU A 6 -5.51 -26.38 -37.22
CA GLU A 6 -6.47 -27.48 -37.09
C GLU A 6 -7.60 -27.17 -36.10
N PHE A 7 -7.45 -26.14 -35.25
CA PHE A 7 -8.43 -25.84 -34.21
C PHE A 7 -9.66 -25.16 -34.81
N THR A 8 -10.84 -25.71 -34.49
CA THR A 8 -12.11 -25.06 -34.79
C THR A 8 -12.26 -23.75 -34.01
N SER A 9 -13.12 -22.84 -34.46
CA SER A 9 -13.38 -21.56 -33.79
C SER A 9 -13.77 -21.72 -32.32
N ALA A 10 -14.49 -22.80 -31.97
CA ALA A 10 -14.86 -23.12 -30.60
C ALA A 10 -13.63 -23.50 -29.75
N PHE A 11 -12.71 -24.30 -30.30
CA PHE A 11 -11.46 -24.65 -29.61
C PHE A 11 -10.56 -23.43 -29.42
N VAL A 12 -10.45 -22.55 -30.43
CA VAL A 12 -9.73 -21.28 -30.27
C VAL A 12 -10.32 -20.41 -29.15
N ALA A 13 -11.65 -20.33 -29.06
CA ALA A 13 -12.31 -19.60 -27.98
C ALA A 13 -12.04 -20.22 -26.60
N TYR A 14 -12.12 -21.55 -26.50
CA TYR A 14 -11.78 -22.29 -25.28
C TYR A 14 -10.33 -22.05 -24.86
N THR A 15 -9.36 -22.21 -25.78
CA THR A 15 -7.94 -21.98 -25.51
C THR A 15 -7.67 -20.56 -25.04
N LYS A 16 -8.30 -19.55 -25.65
CA LYS A 16 -8.19 -18.16 -25.20
C LYS A 16 -8.68 -17.97 -23.76
N TYR A 17 -9.82 -18.55 -23.42
CA TYR A 17 -10.38 -18.45 -22.07
C TYR A 17 -9.54 -19.21 -21.04
N TYR A 18 -9.10 -20.42 -21.38
CA TYR A 18 -8.25 -21.23 -20.53
C TYR A 18 -6.93 -20.54 -20.23
N CYS A 19 -6.24 -20.02 -21.25
CA CYS A 19 -4.96 -19.31 -21.07
C CYS A 19 -5.09 -17.94 -20.40
N TRP A 20 -6.29 -17.35 -20.40
CA TRP A 20 -6.55 -16.14 -19.63
C TRP A 20 -6.62 -16.41 -18.11
N ILE A 21 -7.16 -17.57 -17.73
CA ILE A 21 -7.39 -17.95 -16.32
C ILE A 21 -6.23 -18.78 -15.75
N SER A 22 -5.52 -19.51 -16.61
CA SER A 22 -4.40 -20.35 -16.18
C SER A 22 -3.11 -19.52 -16.09
N ASN A 23 -2.18 -19.98 -15.25
CA ASN A 23 -0.85 -19.38 -15.19
C ASN A 23 -0.15 -19.55 -16.55
N THR A 24 0.61 -18.52 -16.94
CA THR A 24 1.44 -18.56 -18.15
C THR A 24 2.89 -18.42 -17.74
N TYR A 25 3.83 -18.91 -18.54
CA TYR A 25 5.25 -18.82 -18.24
C TYR A 25 6.01 -18.14 -19.38
N TYR A 26 7.21 -17.65 -19.10
CA TYR A 26 8.05 -17.01 -20.11
C TYR A 26 9.36 -17.75 -20.31
N ILE A 27 9.68 -18.01 -21.58
CA ILE A 27 10.95 -18.54 -22.04
C ILE A 27 11.35 -17.69 -23.24
N PRO A 28 12.60 -17.18 -23.29
CA PRO A 28 13.09 -16.48 -24.47
C PRO A 28 12.96 -17.34 -25.72
N MET A 29 12.62 -16.74 -26.86
CA MET A 29 12.39 -17.47 -28.12
C MET A 29 13.62 -18.23 -28.63
N ARG A 30 14.82 -17.87 -28.16
CA ARG A 30 16.10 -18.54 -28.49
C ARG A 30 16.29 -19.84 -27.71
N ASP A 31 15.61 -20.01 -26.59
CA ASP A 31 15.76 -21.16 -25.71
C ASP A 31 14.75 -22.24 -26.07
N VAL A 32 15.15 -23.50 -25.91
CA VAL A 32 14.23 -24.64 -26.10
C VAL A 32 13.27 -24.75 -24.92
N ILE A 33 12.01 -25.11 -25.21
CA ILE A 33 11.01 -25.33 -24.16
C ILE A 33 11.34 -26.66 -23.45
N PRO A 34 11.61 -26.67 -22.13
CA PRO A 34 11.92 -27.89 -21.39
C PRO A 34 10.80 -28.94 -21.49
N SER A 35 11.14 -30.22 -21.56
CA SER A 35 10.17 -31.33 -21.52
C SER A 35 9.60 -31.55 -20.11
N GLU A 36 10.45 -31.39 -19.10
CA GLU A 36 10.12 -31.49 -17.69
C GLU A 36 9.19 -30.36 -17.22
N ILE A 37 8.11 -30.74 -16.54
CA ILE A 37 7.04 -29.82 -16.09
C ILE A 37 7.56 -28.85 -15.03
N HIS A 38 8.34 -29.35 -14.08
CA HIS A 38 8.84 -28.56 -12.95
C HIS A 38 9.61 -27.30 -13.39
N TRP A 39 10.40 -27.40 -14.48
CA TRP A 39 11.11 -26.23 -15.01
C TRP A 39 10.18 -25.20 -15.65
N ARG A 40 9.05 -25.63 -16.22
CA ARG A 40 8.03 -24.72 -16.75
C ARG A 40 7.29 -24.01 -15.62
N GLU A 41 6.86 -24.77 -14.61
CA GLU A 41 6.18 -24.27 -13.41
C GLU A 41 7.05 -23.24 -12.65
N SER A 42 8.37 -23.48 -12.57
CA SER A 42 9.30 -22.54 -11.93
C SER A 42 9.42 -21.18 -12.63
N LYS A 43 8.99 -21.08 -13.89
CA LYS A 43 9.02 -19.86 -14.71
C LYS A 43 7.62 -19.25 -14.92
N GLU A 44 6.63 -19.73 -14.17
CA GLU A 44 5.26 -19.21 -14.23
C GLU A 44 5.16 -17.78 -13.70
N ILE A 45 4.22 -17.06 -14.30
CA ILE A 45 3.96 -15.65 -14.07
C ILE A 45 2.55 -15.52 -13.55
N ASN A 46 2.45 -15.40 -12.23
CA ASN A 46 1.17 -15.43 -11.54
C ASN A 46 0.68 -14.03 -11.17
N TYR A 47 1.57 -13.02 -11.16
CA TYR A 47 1.24 -11.69 -10.64
C TYR A 47 0.12 -11.01 -11.45
N TYR A 48 0.00 -11.23 -12.76
CA TYR A 48 -1.01 -10.54 -13.60
C TYR A 48 -2.44 -10.72 -13.09
N GLN A 49 -2.77 -11.90 -12.57
CA GLN A 49 -4.10 -12.20 -12.05
C GLN A 49 -4.37 -11.49 -10.72
N TRP A 50 -3.32 -11.30 -9.91
CA TRP A 50 -3.40 -10.75 -8.56
C TRP A 50 -3.17 -9.24 -8.49
N VAL A 51 -2.63 -8.62 -9.54
CA VAL A 51 -2.33 -7.18 -9.59
C VAL A 51 -3.51 -6.33 -9.11
N PRO A 52 -4.76 -6.49 -9.59
CA PRO A 52 -5.86 -5.64 -9.15
C PRO A 52 -6.17 -5.77 -7.65
N ILE A 53 -6.07 -7.00 -7.12
CA ILE A 53 -6.36 -7.31 -5.72
C ILE A 53 -5.28 -6.71 -4.81
N ILE A 54 -4.01 -6.88 -5.19
CA ILE A 54 -2.88 -6.32 -4.44
C ILE A 54 -2.93 -4.79 -4.49
N LEU A 55 -3.19 -4.17 -5.63
CA LEU A 55 -3.30 -2.71 -5.71
C LEU A 55 -4.44 -2.16 -4.85
N LEU A 56 -5.58 -2.85 -4.79
CA LEU A 56 -6.67 -2.49 -3.88
C LEU A 56 -6.24 -2.59 -2.41
N PHE A 57 -5.57 -3.68 -2.04
CA PHE A 57 -5.03 -3.87 -0.70
C PHE A 57 -4.01 -2.78 -0.33
N MET A 58 -3.09 -2.44 -1.23
CA MET A 58 -2.12 -1.36 -1.06
C MET A 58 -2.82 0.00 -0.86
N ALA A 59 -3.86 0.29 -1.65
CA ALA A 59 -4.67 1.50 -1.49
C ALA A 59 -5.37 1.57 -0.12
N LEU A 60 -5.90 0.44 0.36
CA LEU A 60 -6.48 0.35 1.71
C LEU A 60 -5.44 0.59 2.79
N MET A 61 -4.24 0.01 2.67
CA MET A 61 -3.14 0.27 3.59
C MET A 61 -2.79 1.76 3.68
N PHE A 62 -2.78 2.50 2.56
CA PHE A 62 -2.59 3.96 2.57
C PHE A 62 -3.69 4.73 3.32
N LYS A 63 -4.90 4.18 3.44
CA LYS A 63 -5.99 4.77 4.23
C LYS A 63 -5.90 4.47 5.71
N ILE A 64 -5.22 3.41 6.14
CA ILE A 64 -5.14 3.01 7.56
C ILE A 64 -4.68 4.17 8.47
N PRO A 65 -3.57 4.90 8.20
CA PRO A 65 -3.14 5.97 9.10
C PRO A 65 -4.17 7.11 9.22
N CYS A 66 -4.92 7.39 8.16
CA CYS A 66 -5.99 8.39 8.18
C CYS A 66 -7.17 7.94 9.04
N ILE A 67 -7.56 6.68 8.93
CA ILE A 67 -8.63 6.09 9.75
C ILE A 67 -8.23 6.12 11.23
N ILE A 68 -7.00 5.72 11.55
CA ILE A 68 -6.48 5.78 12.92
C ILE A 68 -6.52 7.22 13.45
N TRP A 69 -6.08 8.21 12.66
CA TRP A 69 -6.18 9.61 13.06
C TRP A 69 -7.63 10.03 13.35
N ARG A 70 -8.58 9.73 12.46
CA ARG A 70 -9.98 10.13 12.63
C ARG A 70 -10.64 9.50 13.85
N VAL A 71 -10.38 8.22 14.11
CA VAL A 71 -10.99 7.50 15.25
C VAL A 71 -10.41 7.97 16.58
N PHE A 72 -9.09 8.20 16.64
CA PHE A 72 -8.41 8.47 17.90
C PHE A 72 -8.14 9.97 18.17
N ASN A 73 -8.36 10.89 17.21
CA ASN A 73 -8.19 12.33 17.48
C ASN A 73 -9.13 12.82 18.60
N GLY A 74 -10.34 12.26 18.69
CA GLY A 74 -11.36 12.64 19.67
C GLY A 74 -10.99 12.26 21.10
N ALA A 75 -10.11 11.26 21.27
CA ALA A 75 -9.57 10.88 22.56
C ALA A 75 -8.66 11.96 23.19
N SER A 76 -8.25 12.97 22.40
CA SER A 76 -7.46 14.12 22.88
C SER A 76 -8.28 15.14 23.69
N GLY A 77 -9.60 15.00 23.76
CA GLY A 77 -10.49 15.92 24.48
C GLY A 77 -10.71 17.28 23.79
N VAL A 78 -9.97 17.58 22.72
CA VAL A 78 -10.22 18.71 21.80
C VAL A 78 -10.57 18.19 20.43
N SER A 79 -11.75 18.59 19.95
CA SER A 79 -12.11 18.44 18.56
C SER A 79 -11.46 19.56 17.75
N LEU A 80 -10.24 19.31 17.26
CA LEU A 80 -9.52 20.26 16.41
C LEU A 80 -10.35 20.66 15.17
N GLU A 81 -11.08 19.69 14.62
CA GLU A 81 -12.00 19.87 13.48
C GLU A 81 -13.03 20.96 13.77
N LYS A 82 -13.72 20.90 14.92
CA LYS A 82 -14.69 21.94 15.30
C LYS A 82 -14.05 23.31 15.50
N ILE A 83 -12.84 23.38 16.07
CA ILE A 83 -12.14 24.67 16.22
C ILE A 83 -11.87 25.25 14.83
N VAL A 84 -11.33 24.43 13.92
CA VAL A 84 -11.01 24.86 12.55
C VAL A 84 -12.28 25.30 11.82
N ASP A 85 -13.38 24.55 11.91
CA ASP A 85 -14.66 24.89 11.27
C ASP A 85 -15.25 26.19 11.84
N LEU A 86 -15.25 26.37 13.16
CA LEU A 86 -15.70 27.60 13.80
C LEU A 86 -14.83 28.79 13.39
N THR A 87 -13.50 28.63 13.34
CA THR A 87 -12.61 29.68 12.84
C THR A 87 -12.82 29.96 11.35
N ALA A 88 -13.09 28.96 10.52
CA ALA A 88 -13.39 29.17 9.11
C ALA A 88 -14.71 29.94 8.93
N ALA A 89 -15.73 29.62 9.73
CA ALA A 89 -17.00 30.35 9.74
C ALA A 89 -16.84 31.83 10.14
N THR A 90 -15.84 32.19 10.97
CA THR A 90 -15.56 33.60 11.30
C THR A 90 -15.10 34.45 10.11
N GLN A 91 -14.57 33.83 9.05
CA GLN A 91 -14.14 34.54 7.83
C GLN A 91 -15.33 34.94 6.94
N ILE A 92 -16.46 34.25 7.05
CA ILE A 92 -17.64 34.43 6.18
C ILE A 92 -18.78 35.14 6.94
N GLY A 93 -18.77 35.09 8.28
CA GLY A 93 -19.83 35.64 9.14
C GLY A 93 -19.89 37.17 9.21
N SER A 94 -21.06 37.68 9.59
CA SER A 94 -21.28 39.11 9.87
C SER A 94 -20.43 39.57 11.07
N PRO A 95 -20.10 40.88 11.18
CA PRO A 95 -19.18 41.36 12.21
C PRO A 95 -19.65 41.05 13.65
N VAL A 96 -20.97 41.03 13.89
CA VAL A 96 -21.57 40.73 15.19
C VAL A 96 -21.47 39.23 15.54
N THR A 97 -21.78 38.33 14.59
CA THR A 97 -21.69 36.88 14.83
C THR A 97 -20.23 36.42 14.94
N ARG A 98 -19.33 37.11 14.25
CA ARG A 98 -17.89 36.88 14.34
C ARG A 98 -17.36 37.07 15.75
N ASP A 99 -17.69 38.19 16.40
CA ASP A 99 -17.22 38.52 17.75
C ASP A 99 -17.71 37.49 18.79
N GLN A 100 -18.99 37.10 18.70
CA GLN A 100 -19.57 36.04 19.52
C GLN A 100 -18.87 34.69 19.32
N THR A 101 -18.60 34.31 18.07
CA THR A 101 -17.94 33.04 17.73
C THR A 101 -16.50 33.02 18.25
N ILE A 102 -15.76 34.12 18.11
CA ILE A 102 -14.40 34.26 18.64
C ILE A 102 -14.42 34.12 20.18
N HIS A 103 -15.37 34.76 20.85
CA HIS A 103 -15.52 34.65 22.29
C HIS A 103 -15.80 33.20 22.74
N HIS A 104 -16.66 32.48 22.03
CA HIS A 104 -16.91 31.05 22.29
C HIS A 104 -15.66 30.18 22.08
N ILE A 105 -14.88 30.45 21.02
CA ILE A 105 -13.61 29.74 20.78
C ILE A 105 -12.63 30.00 21.93
N ALA A 106 -12.51 31.24 22.39
CA ALA A 106 -11.62 31.61 23.49
C ALA A 106 -11.98 30.87 24.78
N ILE A 107 -13.26 30.86 25.17
CA ILE A 107 -13.74 30.11 26.36
C ILE A 107 -13.47 28.61 26.21
N TYR A 108 -13.70 28.05 25.02
CA TYR A 108 -13.46 26.63 24.77
C TYR A 108 -11.97 26.27 24.93
N MET A 109 -11.08 27.09 24.36
CA MET A 109 -9.63 26.89 24.48
C MET A 109 -9.15 27.07 25.93
N ASP A 110 -9.66 28.07 26.64
CA ASP A 110 -9.30 28.36 28.03
C ASP A 110 -9.69 27.20 28.97
N ARG A 111 -10.94 26.72 28.87
CA ARG A 111 -11.40 25.53 29.61
C ARG A 111 -10.59 24.28 29.30
N TRP A 112 -10.20 24.08 28.05
CA TRP A 112 -9.37 22.94 27.68
C TRP A 112 -7.96 23.05 28.28
N LEU A 113 -7.35 24.23 28.19
CA LEU A 113 -6.04 24.52 28.78
C LEU A 113 -6.06 24.32 30.30
N GLU A 114 -7.07 24.82 31.01
CA GLU A 114 -7.22 24.59 32.45
C GLU A 114 -7.34 23.10 32.81
N THR A 115 -8.11 22.35 32.03
CA THR A 115 -8.28 20.89 32.24
C THR A 115 -6.97 20.12 32.04
N HIS A 116 -6.08 20.61 31.17
CA HIS A 116 -4.80 19.98 30.83
C HIS A 116 -3.60 20.67 31.49
N ARG A 117 -3.81 21.70 32.32
CA ARG A 117 -2.75 22.39 33.05
C ARG A 117 -2.27 21.49 34.18
N GLU A 118 -1.08 20.91 34.02
CA GLU A 118 -0.48 20.12 35.10
C GLU A 118 -0.19 20.98 36.33
N TYR A 119 -0.77 20.60 37.48
CA TYR A 119 -0.38 21.13 38.78
C TYR A 119 0.94 20.44 39.19
N HIS A 120 2.05 21.17 39.15
CA HIS A 120 3.36 20.64 39.54
C HIS A 120 3.40 20.36 41.06
N TRP A 121 3.37 19.08 41.45
CA TRP A 121 3.85 18.64 42.76
C TRP A 121 4.63 17.33 42.63
N ASN A 122 5.89 17.37 43.06
CA ASN A 122 6.89 16.29 43.25
C ASN A 122 7.87 15.92 42.10
N VAL A 123 9.16 16.08 42.43
CA VAL A 123 10.36 15.79 41.62
C VAL A 123 10.53 14.28 41.33
N ILE A 124 10.08 13.42 42.24
CA ILE A 124 10.19 11.94 42.11
C ILE A 124 9.35 11.41 40.93
N VAL A 125 8.24 12.08 40.60
CA VAL A 125 7.37 11.70 39.48
C VAL A 125 8.03 12.02 38.12
N ARG A 126 8.81 13.11 38.03
CA ARG A 126 9.53 13.52 36.80
C ARG A 126 10.57 12.50 36.35
N ILE A 127 11.27 11.86 37.28
CA ILE A 127 12.33 10.87 36.95
C ILE A 127 11.70 9.59 36.39
N ARG A 128 10.62 9.10 37.02
CA ARG A 128 9.89 7.92 36.55
C ARG A 128 9.20 8.15 35.20
N GLN A 129 8.71 9.37 34.94
CA GLN A 129 8.17 9.78 33.64
C GLN A 129 9.22 9.91 32.53
N LYS A 130 10.47 10.33 32.84
CA LYS A 130 11.56 10.38 31.83
C LYS A 130 11.93 8.99 31.29
N ILE A 131 11.94 7.98 32.16
CA ILE A 131 12.26 6.59 31.78
C ILE A 131 11.11 6.00 30.93
N ALA A 132 9.85 6.27 31.29
CA ALA A 132 8.70 5.90 30.48
C ALA A 132 8.62 6.66 29.14
N LYS A 133 9.09 7.92 29.07
CA LYS A 133 9.18 8.75 27.86
C LYS A 133 10.12 8.19 26.79
N PHE A 134 11.18 7.48 27.16
CA PHE A 134 12.13 6.90 26.21
C PHE A 134 11.58 5.65 25.51
N CYS A 135 10.80 4.84 26.23
CA CYS A 135 10.20 3.61 25.69
C CYS A 135 8.77 3.84 25.10
N CYS A 136 8.05 4.86 25.57
CA CYS A 136 6.69 5.22 25.17
C CYS A 136 6.56 6.72 24.83
N PHE A 137 7.34 7.21 23.86
CA PHE A 137 7.34 8.60 23.37
C PHE A 137 5.94 9.14 22.98
N PHE A 138 4.94 8.27 22.81
CA PHE A 138 3.60 8.60 22.30
C PHE A 138 2.45 8.65 23.31
N CYS A 139 2.65 8.33 24.60
CA CYS A 139 1.55 8.13 25.55
C CYS A 139 1.55 9.06 26.78
N GLY A 140 2.02 10.30 26.64
CA GLY A 140 1.91 11.32 27.69
C GLY A 140 0.54 12.00 27.72
N LYS A 141 -0.51 11.32 28.18
CA LYS A 141 -1.89 11.86 28.25
C LYS A 141 -2.06 13.10 29.14
N ARG A 142 -1.10 13.39 30.02
CA ARG A 142 -1.24 14.33 31.15
C ARG A 142 -0.65 15.72 30.89
N GLU A 143 0.24 15.87 29.90
CA GLU A 143 1.01 17.09 29.62
C GLU A 143 0.47 17.93 28.44
N GLY A 144 -0.75 17.65 27.92
CA GLY A 144 -1.26 18.29 26.70
C GLY A 144 -0.49 17.95 25.40
N THR A 145 0.65 17.25 25.51
CA THR A 145 1.51 16.80 24.40
C THR A 145 0.99 15.55 23.67
N TYR A 146 -0.11 14.95 24.15
CA TYR A 146 -0.73 13.77 23.54
C TYR A 146 -1.12 14.01 22.08
N LEU A 147 -1.75 15.15 21.75
CA LEU A 147 -2.16 15.45 20.39
C LEU A 147 -0.96 15.57 19.44
N THR A 148 0.08 16.30 19.86
CA THR A 148 1.31 16.48 19.07
C THR A 148 2.06 15.16 18.91
N GLY A 149 2.18 14.37 19.99
CA GLY A 149 2.75 13.03 19.94
C GLY A 149 1.96 12.13 18.98
N PHE A 150 0.65 12.04 19.14
CA PHE A 150 -0.21 11.24 18.28
C PHE A 150 -0.14 11.68 16.80
N TYR A 151 -0.07 12.98 16.52
CA TYR A 151 0.15 13.48 15.16
C TYR A 151 1.49 12.99 14.59
N LEU A 152 2.60 13.11 15.34
CA LEU A 152 3.90 12.61 14.91
C LEU A 152 3.90 11.09 14.72
N PHE A 153 3.16 10.33 15.55
CA PHE A 153 2.98 8.89 15.40
C PHE A 153 2.32 8.54 14.08
N ILE A 154 1.22 9.21 13.75
CA ILE A 154 0.53 9.02 12.47
C ILE A 154 1.45 9.34 11.30
N LYS A 155 2.27 10.40 11.39
CA LYS A 155 3.27 10.72 10.36
C LYS A 155 4.32 9.63 10.22
N MET A 156 4.82 9.07 11.32
CA MET A 156 5.72 7.91 11.28
C MET A 156 5.05 6.69 10.66
N LEU A 157 3.78 6.42 10.96
CA LEU A 157 2.99 5.35 10.33
C LEU A 157 2.88 5.55 8.81
N TYR A 158 2.68 6.78 8.33
CA TYR A 158 2.71 7.07 6.89
C TYR A 158 4.06 6.73 6.25
N VAL A 159 5.16 7.12 6.90
CA VAL A 159 6.52 6.84 6.42
C VAL A 159 6.78 5.33 6.37
N VAL A 160 6.49 4.61 7.46
CA VAL A 160 6.62 3.16 7.53
C VAL A 160 5.77 2.48 6.46
N ASN A 161 4.53 2.96 6.26
CA ASN A 161 3.64 2.43 5.23
C ASN A 161 4.24 2.58 3.83
N VAL A 162 4.78 3.75 3.47
CA VAL A 162 5.45 3.95 2.18
C VAL A 162 6.60 2.95 1.97
N TYR A 163 7.45 2.73 2.98
CA TYR A 163 8.51 1.73 2.90
C TYR A 163 7.94 0.31 2.74
N SER A 164 6.94 -0.07 3.54
CA SER A 164 6.29 -1.37 3.43
C SER A 164 5.65 -1.60 2.05
N GLN A 165 5.02 -0.58 1.45
CA GLN A 165 4.45 -0.68 0.10
C GLN A 165 5.52 -0.99 -0.94
N PHE A 166 6.69 -0.37 -0.83
CA PHE A 166 7.82 -0.64 -1.73
C PHE A 166 8.28 -2.10 -1.62
N PHE A 167 8.39 -2.63 -0.40
CA PHE A 167 8.73 -4.04 -0.19
C PHE A 167 7.66 -5.01 -0.67
N ILE A 168 6.37 -4.73 -0.42
CA ILE A 168 5.24 -5.57 -0.87
C ILE A 168 5.23 -5.63 -2.40
N LEU A 169 5.35 -4.48 -3.07
CA LEU A 169 5.38 -4.41 -4.52
C LEU A 169 6.58 -5.19 -5.08
N ASN A 170 7.76 -5.02 -4.50
CA ASN A 170 8.94 -5.71 -4.96
C ASN A 170 8.88 -7.24 -4.71
N ALA A 171 8.34 -7.68 -3.57
CA ALA A 171 8.11 -9.10 -3.30
C ALA A 171 7.06 -9.71 -4.24
N PHE A 172 6.03 -8.94 -4.60
CA PHE A 172 4.97 -9.40 -5.50
C PHE A 172 5.44 -9.53 -6.96
N LEU A 173 6.33 -8.64 -7.42
CA LEU A 173 6.84 -8.64 -8.79
C LEU A 173 8.15 -9.43 -8.97
N GLY A 174 8.83 -9.81 -7.89
CA GLY A 174 10.23 -10.20 -7.94
C GLY A 174 10.54 -11.55 -7.29
N HIS A 175 10.65 -12.58 -8.13
CA HIS A 175 11.41 -13.80 -7.85
C HIS A 175 12.90 -13.46 -7.65
N ASN A 176 13.45 -13.81 -6.47
CA ASN A 176 14.85 -14.02 -6.04
C ASN A 176 16.02 -13.11 -6.48
N PHE A 177 15.88 -12.16 -7.40
CA PHE A 177 17.02 -11.38 -7.88
C PHE A 177 16.70 -9.88 -7.85
N TYR A 178 17.35 -9.19 -6.92
CA TYR A 178 17.42 -7.74 -6.73
C TYR A 178 16.17 -6.99 -6.26
N PRO A 179 16.20 -6.38 -5.05
CA PRO A 179 15.06 -5.67 -4.47
C PRO A 179 14.80 -4.26 -5.02
N MET A 180 15.42 -3.88 -6.15
CA MET A 180 15.51 -2.49 -6.61
C MET A 180 15.22 -2.34 -8.11
N PHE A 181 14.11 -2.91 -8.59
CA PHE A 181 13.70 -2.81 -10.01
C PHE A 181 13.69 -1.37 -10.55
N GLY A 182 13.22 -0.39 -9.76
CA GLY A 182 13.11 1.00 -10.21
C GLY A 182 14.47 1.61 -10.59
N PHE A 183 15.53 1.32 -9.85
CA PHE A 183 16.87 1.83 -10.16
C PHE A 183 17.46 1.15 -11.39
N GLU A 184 17.23 -0.16 -11.55
CA GLU A 184 17.68 -0.92 -12.72
C GLU A 184 17.07 -0.37 -14.03
N VAL A 185 15.76 -0.05 -14.02
CA VAL A 185 15.10 0.52 -15.20
C VAL A 185 15.69 1.89 -15.57
N VAL A 186 15.93 2.74 -14.57
CA VAL A 186 16.53 4.08 -14.80
C VAL A 186 17.95 3.95 -15.33
N GLU A 187 18.75 3.04 -14.79
CA GLU A 187 20.11 2.77 -15.26
C GLU A 187 20.11 2.21 -16.69
N ASN A 188 19.23 1.27 -17.01
CA ASN A 188 19.11 0.69 -18.34
C ASN A 188 18.63 1.73 -19.37
N LEU A 189 17.73 2.63 -18.98
CA LEU A 189 17.31 3.75 -19.81
C LEU A 189 18.45 4.75 -20.04
N ALA A 190 19.22 5.09 -19.00
CA ALA A 190 20.38 5.97 -19.11
C ALA A 190 21.48 5.38 -20.02
N LYS A 191 21.61 4.05 -20.05
CA LYS A 191 22.56 3.32 -20.89
C LYS A 191 22.03 2.99 -22.29
N ASN A 192 20.82 3.45 -22.67
CA ASN A 192 20.16 3.16 -23.94
C ASN A 192 20.02 1.65 -24.26
N TYR A 193 19.89 0.79 -23.24
CA TYR A 193 19.60 -0.62 -23.47
C TYR A 193 18.15 -0.81 -23.95
N GLU A 194 17.94 -1.72 -24.90
CA GLU A 194 16.59 -2.05 -25.38
C GLU A 194 15.78 -2.76 -24.29
N TRP A 195 14.79 -2.06 -23.72
CA TRP A 195 13.85 -2.58 -22.72
C TRP A 195 12.77 -3.52 -23.30
N ARG A 196 12.96 -4.02 -24.53
CA ARG A 196 11.88 -4.66 -25.32
C ARG A 196 11.51 -6.05 -24.82
N GLU A 197 12.45 -6.78 -24.21
CA GLU A 197 12.21 -8.10 -23.60
C GLU A 197 12.86 -8.17 -22.23
N SER A 198 12.06 -8.09 -21.17
CA SER A 198 12.51 -8.34 -19.81
C SER A 198 11.91 -9.65 -19.31
N HIS A 199 12.70 -10.45 -18.60
CA HIS A 199 12.20 -11.67 -17.97
C HIS A 199 11.09 -11.39 -16.94
N ARG A 200 11.11 -10.19 -16.34
CA ARG A 200 10.14 -9.77 -15.32
C ARG A 200 8.81 -9.32 -15.91
N PHE A 201 8.82 -8.67 -17.07
CA PHE A 201 7.63 -8.21 -17.78
C PHE A 201 7.68 -8.61 -19.26
N PRO A 202 7.44 -9.90 -19.55
CA PRO A 202 7.37 -10.37 -20.91
C PRO A 202 6.08 -9.91 -21.58
N ARG A 203 6.19 -9.51 -22.84
CA ARG A 203 5.02 -9.14 -23.68
C ARG A 203 4.32 -10.35 -24.28
N VAL A 204 5.08 -11.43 -24.45
CA VAL A 204 4.63 -12.69 -25.02
C VAL A 204 4.93 -13.77 -23.99
N THR A 205 3.90 -14.53 -23.61
CA THR A 205 4.02 -15.67 -22.69
C THR A 205 3.51 -16.92 -23.38
N LEU A 206 3.95 -18.06 -22.85
CA LEU A 206 3.54 -19.38 -23.30
C LEU A 206 2.49 -19.92 -22.34
N CYS A 207 1.44 -20.51 -22.91
CA CYS A 207 0.38 -21.17 -22.16
C CYS A 207 0.37 -22.65 -22.46
N ASP A 208 0.49 -23.48 -21.42
CA ASP A 208 0.31 -24.92 -21.55
C ASP A 208 -1.13 -25.31 -21.19
N PHE A 209 -1.74 -26.13 -22.04
CA PHE A 209 -3.01 -26.77 -21.71
C PHE A 209 -3.03 -28.21 -22.20
N GLN A 210 -3.85 -29.04 -21.56
CA GLN A 210 -3.90 -30.47 -21.81
C GLN A 210 -5.28 -30.87 -22.29
N ILE A 211 -5.34 -31.62 -23.39
CA ILE A 211 -6.56 -32.23 -23.91
C ILE A 211 -6.47 -33.73 -23.65
N ARG A 212 -7.44 -34.28 -22.93
CA ARG A 212 -7.54 -35.72 -22.70
C ARG A 212 -8.45 -36.37 -23.74
N GLN A 213 -7.92 -37.35 -24.47
CA GLN A 213 -8.66 -38.19 -25.40
C GLN A 213 -8.56 -39.65 -24.95
N LEU A 214 -9.65 -40.17 -24.36
CA LEU A 214 -9.76 -41.52 -23.77
C LEU A 214 -8.63 -41.82 -22.77
N GLN A 215 -7.51 -42.36 -23.26
CA GLN A 215 -6.37 -42.79 -22.45
C GLN A 215 -5.12 -41.90 -22.66
N ASN A 216 -5.08 -41.09 -23.73
CA ASN A 216 -3.95 -40.23 -24.05
C ASN A 216 -4.21 -38.79 -23.63
N ILE A 217 -3.21 -38.19 -22.98
CA ILE A 217 -3.21 -36.76 -22.62
C ILE A 217 -2.24 -36.06 -23.55
N HIS A 218 -2.77 -35.20 -24.42
CA HIS A 218 -1.97 -34.40 -25.33
C HIS A 218 -1.78 -33.00 -24.74
N ARG A 219 -0.53 -32.55 -24.65
CA ARG A 219 -0.19 -31.20 -24.21
C ARG A 219 0.06 -30.31 -25.42
N TYR A 220 -0.52 -29.12 -25.38
CA TYR A 220 -0.29 -28.07 -26.35
C TYR A 220 0.32 -26.86 -25.64
N THR A 221 1.24 -26.18 -26.31
CA THR A 221 1.82 -24.90 -25.89
C THR A 221 1.48 -23.86 -26.96
N VAL A 222 0.84 -22.76 -26.57
CA VAL A 222 0.27 -21.70 -27.46
C VAL A 222 0.51 -20.28 -26.97
#